data_AF-A0A8H3A782-F1
#
_entry.id   AF-A0A8H3A782-F1
#
_cell.length_a   1.000
_cell.length_b   1.000
_cell.length_c   1.000
_cell.angle_alpha   90.00
_cell.angle_beta   90.00
_cell.angle_gamma   90.00
#
_symmetry.space_group_name_H-M   'P 1'
#
loop_
_entity.id
_entity.type
_entity.pdbx_description
1 polymer ?
#
loop_
_entity_poly.entity_id
_entity_poly.type
_entity_poly.pdbx_seq_one_letter_code
_entity_poly.pdbx_strand_id
1 'polypeptide(L)'
;MPVTLSSGFYKIFTETPNGKLYAGVPRDSSLDITGGLPVVAGPESSASEIELRNIDGLKYEFRLWHHGGLSLGFKRNQFEQGNEVVALPNHDVSEWMITGGRNPEKYRIFTPQSKLYWTITQETTNTTAIALRELGHDESEIVDWEIEFQRNSE
;
A
#
# COMPACT_ATOMS: atom_id res chain seq x y z
N MET A 1 -3.73 -12.61 12.62
CA MET A 1 -3.01 -11.96 13.75
C MET A 1 -1.97 -11.05 13.14
N PRO A 2 -1.74 -9.83 13.70
CA PRO A 2 -0.69 -8.94 13.22
C PRO A 2 0.67 -9.63 13.21
N VAL A 3 1.50 -9.29 12.23
CA VAL A 3 2.86 -9.81 12.06
C VAL A 3 3.85 -8.67 12.09
N THR A 4 5.05 -8.95 12.59
CA THR A 4 6.16 -8.00 12.61
C THR A 4 7.14 -8.33 11.49
N LEU A 5 7.37 -7.37 10.61
CA LEU A 5 8.48 -7.35 9.67
C LEU A 5 9.62 -6.47 10.21
N SER A 6 10.86 -6.79 9.87
CA SER A 6 12.00 -5.91 10.13
C SER A 6 11.81 -4.55 9.44
N SER A 7 12.39 -3.49 10.00
CA SER A 7 12.46 -2.23 9.25
C SER A 7 13.44 -2.39 8.09
N GLY A 8 13.14 -1.78 6.94
CA GLY A 8 13.92 -1.96 5.72
C GLY A 8 13.16 -1.54 4.48
N PHE A 9 13.77 -1.75 3.32
CA PHE A 9 13.18 -1.47 2.03
C PHE A 9 12.59 -2.73 1.41
N TYR A 10 11.39 -2.59 0.87
CA TYR A 10 10.57 -3.68 0.35
C TYR A 10 9.98 -3.34 -1.01
N LYS A 11 9.75 -4.37 -1.83
CA LYS A 11 8.76 -4.34 -2.90
C LYS A 11 7.49 -5.00 -2.40
N ILE A 12 6.34 -4.38 -2.65
CA ILE A 12 5.04 -4.93 -2.28
C ILE A 12 4.28 -5.24 -3.57
N PHE A 13 3.79 -6.46 -3.73
CA PHE A 13 3.06 -6.85 -4.94
C PHE A 13 1.98 -7.89 -4.66
N THR A 14 1.07 -8.08 -5.61
CA THR A 14 0.10 -9.16 -5.61
C THR A 14 0.13 -9.89 -6.94
N GLU A 15 -0.25 -11.16 -6.92
CA GLU A 15 -0.48 -11.95 -8.14
C GLU A 15 -1.95 -11.82 -8.57
N THR A 16 -2.16 -11.62 -9.86
CA THR A 16 -3.47 -11.62 -10.51
C THR A 16 -3.44 -12.61 -11.68
N PRO A 17 -4.59 -13.00 -12.25
CA PRO A 17 -4.62 -13.81 -13.47
C PRO A 17 -3.83 -13.20 -14.65
N ASN A 18 -3.63 -11.87 -14.64
CA ASN A 18 -2.93 -11.12 -15.68
C ASN A 18 -1.44 -10.87 -15.36
N GLY A 19 -0.94 -11.39 -14.23
CA GLY A 19 0.45 -11.24 -13.80
C GLY A 19 0.61 -10.52 -12.45
N LYS A 20 1.85 -10.18 -12.12
CA LYS A 20 2.21 -9.48 -10.87
C LYS A 20 1.91 -7.99 -10.98
N LEU A 21 1.21 -7.44 -9.99
CA LEU A 21 0.98 -6.02 -9.83
C LEU A 21 1.72 -5.50 -8.60
N TYR A 22 2.62 -4.55 -8.81
CA TYR A 22 3.45 -3.94 -7.79
C TYR A 22 2.83 -2.63 -7.30
N ALA A 23 2.87 -2.43 -5.99
CA ALA A 23 2.50 -1.17 -5.37
C ALA A 23 3.55 -0.09 -5.67
N GLY A 24 3.09 1.09 -6.04
CA GLY A 24 3.97 2.24 -6.21
C GLY A 24 3.27 3.46 -6.79
N VAL A 25 4.06 4.49 -7.05
CA VAL A 25 3.61 5.72 -7.69
C VAL A 25 4.06 5.71 -9.15
N PRO A 26 3.16 5.95 -10.13
CA PRO A 26 3.53 6.00 -11.54
C PRO A 26 4.60 7.07 -11.82
N ARG A 27 5.50 6.79 -12.77
CA ARG A 27 6.60 7.71 -13.14
C ARG A 27 6.12 9.06 -13.68
N ASP A 28 4.95 9.08 -14.32
CA ASP A 28 4.38 10.28 -14.97
C ASP A 28 3.49 11.09 -14.01
N SER A 29 3.42 10.71 -12.73
CA SER A 29 2.64 11.45 -11.74
C SER A 29 3.32 12.77 -11.37
N SER A 30 2.76 13.88 -11.82
CA SER A 30 3.21 15.21 -11.41
C SER A 30 2.70 15.55 -10.00
N LEU A 31 3.54 16.23 -9.21
CA LEU A 31 3.19 16.82 -7.92
C LEU A 31 2.23 18.00 -8.12
N ASP A 32 0.95 17.72 -8.40
CA ASP A 32 -0.11 18.73 -8.31
C ASP A 32 -0.75 18.63 -6.93
N ILE A 33 -0.29 19.50 -6.03
CA ILE A 33 -0.48 19.36 -4.58
C ILE A 33 -1.86 19.89 -4.19
N THR A 34 -2.88 19.09 -4.46
CA THR A 34 -4.10 19.08 -3.64
C THR A 34 -4.38 17.64 -3.20
N GLY A 35 -3.56 17.19 -2.24
CA GLY A 35 -3.77 15.97 -1.45
C GLY A 35 -3.07 14.68 -1.91
N GLY A 36 -1.89 14.79 -2.51
CA GLY A 36 -0.99 13.64 -2.68
C GLY A 36 -1.10 12.90 -4.00
N LEU A 37 -0.08 12.10 -4.29
CA LEU A 37 0.04 11.31 -5.51
C LEU A 37 -0.70 9.98 -5.35
N PRO A 38 -1.42 9.49 -6.38
CA PRO A 38 -2.08 8.20 -6.30
C PRO A 38 -1.07 7.06 -6.16
N VAL A 39 -1.31 6.13 -5.24
CA VAL A 39 -0.60 4.86 -5.18
C VAL A 39 -1.42 3.81 -5.91
N VAL A 40 -0.76 3.11 -6.83
CA VAL A 40 -1.39 2.13 -7.72
C VAL A 40 -0.75 0.75 -7.54
N ALA A 41 -1.50 -0.28 -7.89
CA ALA A 41 -0.97 -1.60 -8.21
C ALA A 41 -0.85 -1.69 -9.74
N GLY A 42 0.37 -1.83 -10.25
CA GLY A 42 0.64 -1.79 -11.68
C GLY A 42 1.79 -2.71 -12.11
N PRO A 43 2.22 -2.67 -13.38
CA PRO A 43 3.37 -3.45 -13.83
C PRO A 43 4.65 -3.08 -13.06
N GLU A 44 5.70 -3.90 -13.17
CA GLU A 44 6.98 -3.66 -12.47
C GLU A 44 7.58 -2.26 -12.74
N SER A 45 7.31 -1.66 -13.91
CA SER A 45 7.73 -0.29 -14.21
C SER A 45 7.15 0.78 -13.28
N SER A 46 6.03 0.46 -12.62
CA SER A 46 5.33 1.29 -11.62
C SER A 46 5.72 0.94 -10.18
N ALA A 47 6.56 -0.09 -9.97
CA ALA A 47 6.96 -0.52 -8.64
C ALA A 47 7.76 0.57 -7.93
N SER A 48 7.39 0.86 -6.68
CA SER A 48 8.21 1.69 -5.80
C SER A 48 8.94 0.83 -4.78
N GLU A 49 10.15 1.24 -4.43
CA GLU A 49 10.83 0.73 -3.24
C GLU A 49 10.26 1.46 -2.02
N ILE A 50 9.62 0.69 -1.14
CA ILE A 50 8.87 1.21 0.02
C ILE A 50 9.66 0.86 1.29
N GLU A 51 10.09 1.88 2.02
CA GLU A 51 10.67 1.74 3.34
C GLU A 51 9.56 1.46 4.35
N LEU A 52 9.63 0.31 5.01
CA LEU A 52 8.85 0.01 6.21
C LEU A 52 9.66 0.47 7.42
N ARG A 53 9.16 1.47 8.13
CA ARG A 53 9.72 1.95 9.40
C ARG A 53 8.84 1.50 10.54
N ASN A 54 9.32 0.63 11.42
CA ASN A 54 8.60 0.30 12.64
C ASN A 54 8.57 1.52 13.56
N ILE A 55 7.37 2.01 13.87
CA ILE A 55 7.19 3.20 14.72
C ILE A 55 6.69 2.84 16.12
N ASP A 56 6.00 1.71 16.26
CA ASP A 56 5.48 1.24 17.54
C ASP A 56 5.07 -0.25 17.46
N GLY A 57 6.01 -1.16 17.69
CA GLY A 57 5.78 -2.60 17.84
C GLY A 57 5.18 -3.27 16.60
N LEU A 58 3.85 -3.17 16.46
CA LEU A 58 3.08 -3.71 15.33
C LEU A 58 2.72 -2.66 14.27
N LYS A 59 3.07 -1.39 14.51
CA LYS A 59 2.75 -0.26 13.62
C LYS A 59 3.95 0.16 12.81
N TYR A 60 3.67 0.51 11.56
CA TYR A 60 4.65 0.93 10.58
C TYR A 60 4.26 2.25 9.94
N GLU A 61 5.26 3.05 9.63
CA GLU A 61 5.20 4.08 8.61
C GLU A 61 5.77 3.51 7.30
N PHE A 62 5.09 3.76 6.18
CA PHE A 62 5.56 3.36 4.86
C PHE A 62 6.05 4.60 4.11
N ARG A 63 7.31 4.64 3.68
CA ARG A 63 7.90 5.78 2.92
C ARG A 63 8.41 5.36 1.56
N LEU A 64 8.26 6.24 0.58
CA LEU A 64 8.74 6.03 -0.78
C LEU A 64 10.18 6.53 -0.92
N TRP A 65 11.11 5.63 -1.24
CA TRP A 65 12.52 5.99 -1.37
C TRP A 65 12.79 7.02 -2.48
N HIS A 66 12.28 6.77 -3.68
CA HIS A 66 12.59 7.60 -4.86
C HIS A 66 11.69 8.81 -5.06
N HIS A 67 10.64 8.97 -4.26
CA HIS A 67 9.69 10.07 -4.39
C HIS A 67 9.93 11.14 -3.32
N GLY A 68 11.18 11.53 -3.08
CA GLY A 68 11.50 12.56 -2.08
C GLY A 68 11.14 12.19 -0.64
N GLY A 69 11.00 10.88 -0.36
CA GLY A 69 10.67 10.38 0.97
C GLY A 69 9.19 10.48 1.34
N LEU A 70 8.27 10.76 0.39
CA LEU A 70 6.82 10.84 0.64
C LEU A 70 6.32 9.62 1.43
N SER A 71 5.45 9.86 2.40
CA SER A 71 4.85 8.80 3.22
C SER A 71 3.54 8.32 2.58
N LEU A 72 3.26 7.03 2.67
CA LEU A 72 1.97 6.49 2.25
C LEU A 72 0.92 6.81 3.32
N GLY A 73 -0.16 7.44 2.89
CA GLY A 73 -1.35 7.68 3.67
C GLY A 73 -2.60 7.39 2.89
N PHE A 74 -3.71 8.01 3.27
CA PHE A 74 -4.97 7.82 2.58
C PHE A 74 -5.84 9.08 2.60
N LYS A 75 -6.64 9.22 1.55
CA LYS A 75 -7.67 10.27 1.44
C LYS A 75 -9.04 9.68 1.69
N ARG A 76 -9.83 10.36 2.53
CA ARG A 76 -11.28 10.14 2.63
C ARG A 76 -11.98 11.03 1.61
N ASN A 77 -12.38 10.48 0.47
CA ASN A 77 -13.19 11.25 -0.48
C ASN A 77 -14.64 11.34 0.06
N GLN A 78 -15.22 12.55 0.10
CA GLN A 78 -16.58 12.77 0.63
C GLN A 78 -17.68 12.41 -0.38
N PHE A 79 -17.35 12.27 -1.66
CA PHE A 79 -18.32 12.14 -2.75
C PHE A 79 -18.27 10.79 -3.49
N GLU A 80 -17.15 10.07 -3.42
CA GLU A 80 -17.00 8.74 -4.02
C GLU A 80 -16.51 7.77 -2.94
N GLN A 81 -17.15 6.62 -2.84
CA GLN A 81 -16.88 5.60 -1.83
C GLN A 81 -15.51 4.94 -2.04
N GLY A 82 -14.42 5.67 -1.77
CA GLY A 82 -13.07 5.16 -1.86
C GLY A 82 -12.16 5.89 -0.90
N ASN A 83 -11.67 5.18 0.10
CA ASN A 83 -10.52 5.61 0.86
C ASN A 83 -9.29 5.18 0.04
N GLU A 84 -8.71 6.03 -0.80
CA GLU A 84 -7.58 5.63 -1.64
C GLU A 84 -6.25 5.81 -0.91
N VAL A 85 -5.30 4.91 -1.17
CA VAL A 85 -3.93 5.04 -0.71
C VAL A 85 -3.23 6.06 -1.59
N VAL A 86 -2.61 7.05 -0.94
CA VAL A 86 -1.92 8.15 -1.62
C VAL A 86 -0.56 8.41 -0.98
N ALA A 87 0.39 8.90 -1.76
CA ALA A 87 1.66 9.39 -1.27
C ALA A 87 1.52 10.87 -0.88
N LEU A 88 1.75 11.18 0.39
CA LEU A 88 1.59 12.50 0.98
C LEU A 88 2.94 13.04 1.48
N PRO A 89 3.11 14.37 1.55
CA PRO A 89 4.24 14.96 2.24
C PRO A 89 4.36 14.46 3.69
N ASN A 90 5.58 14.33 4.18
CA ASN A 90 5.95 13.60 5.42
C ASN A 90 5.33 14.11 6.73
N HIS A 91 4.52 15.17 6.71
CA HIS A 91 3.80 15.65 7.90
C HIS A 91 2.47 14.92 8.12
N ASP A 92 1.93 14.23 7.11
CA ASP A 92 0.66 13.50 7.18
C ASP A 92 0.89 11.97 7.21
N VAL A 93 1.72 11.52 8.15
CA VAL A 93 2.08 10.11 8.29
C VAL A 93 0.87 9.27 8.71
N SER A 94 0.51 8.26 7.91
CA SER A 94 -0.45 7.25 8.32
C SER A 94 0.23 6.05 8.96
N GLU A 95 -0.41 5.51 9.99
CA GLU A 95 0.01 4.26 10.62
C GLU A 95 -0.57 3.08 9.84
N TRP A 96 0.27 2.08 9.57
CA TRP A 96 -0.11 0.82 8.93
C TRP A 96 0.19 -0.36 9.84
N MET A 97 -0.65 -1.38 9.77
CA MET A 97 -0.41 -2.68 10.38
C MET A 97 -0.44 -3.77 9.31
N ILE A 98 0.31 -4.84 9.56
CA ILE A 98 0.43 -5.99 8.66
C ILE A 98 -0.09 -7.22 9.40
N THR A 99 -0.91 -8.04 8.76
CA THR A 99 -1.36 -9.35 9.26
C THR A 99 -1.11 -10.43 8.21
N GLY A 100 -1.10 -11.70 8.62
CA GLY A 100 -1.15 -12.80 7.65
C GLY A 100 -2.42 -12.72 6.78
N GLY A 101 -2.27 -13.05 5.50
CA GLY A 101 -3.34 -13.17 4.51
C GLY A 101 -3.99 -14.57 4.51
N ARG A 102 -4.78 -14.87 3.47
CA ARG A 102 -5.44 -16.19 3.32
C ARG A 102 -4.45 -17.29 2.97
N ASN A 103 -3.42 -16.94 2.22
CA ASN A 103 -2.34 -17.85 1.85
C ASN A 103 -1.15 -17.68 2.81
N PRO A 104 -0.44 -18.78 3.14
CA PRO A 104 0.84 -18.69 3.85
C PRO A 104 1.78 -17.71 3.16
N GLU A 105 2.56 -16.97 3.95
CA GLU A 105 3.57 -16.01 3.47
C GLU A 105 3.05 -14.82 2.66
N LYS A 106 1.72 -14.70 2.49
CA LYS A 106 1.08 -13.48 2.00
C LYS A 106 0.50 -12.68 3.16
N TYR A 107 0.32 -11.40 2.94
CA TYR A 107 0.03 -10.41 3.97
C TYR A 107 -1.13 -9.51 3.59
N ARG A 108 -1.80 -8.96 4.59
CA ARG A 108 -2.79 -7.89 4.40
C ARG A 108 -2.32 -6.66 5.14
N ILE A 109 -2.41 -5.50 4.49
CA ILE A 109 -2.01 -4.20 5.04
C ILE A 109 -3.29 -3.43 5.38
N PHE A 110 -3.35 -2.84 6.56
CA PHE A 110 -4.55 -2.15 7.02
C PHE A 110 -4.29 -1.00 7.99
N THR A 111 -5.26 -0.10 8.14
CA THR A 111 -5.20 0.99 9.12
C THR A 111 -5.55 0.50 10.53
N PRO A 112 -4.77 0.85 11.58
CA PRO A 112 -4.96 0.29 12.92
C PRO A 112 -6.30 0.65 13.56
N GLN A 113 -6.77 1.88 13.35
CA GLN A 113 -7.97 2.44 13.99
C GLN A 113 -9.27 2.00 13.30
N SER A 114 -9.35 2.17 11.98
CA SER A 114 -10.59 1.91 11.21
C SER A 114 -10.61 0.54 10.54
N LYS A 115 -9.56 -0.27 10.68
CA LYS A 115 -9.45 -1.62 10.09
C LYS A 115 -9.79 -1.63 8.60
N LEU A 116 -9.32 -0.61 7.87
CA LEU A 116 -9.49 -0.56 6.43
C LEU A 116 -8.29 -1.22 5.76
N TYR A 117 -8.55 -2.20 4.91
CA TYR A 117 -7.56 -3.05 4.25
C TYR A 117 -7.26 -2.56 2.85
N TRP A 118 -6.00 -2.70 2.42
CA TRP A 118 -5.60 -2.48 1.04
C TRP A 118 -6.31 -3.45 0.11
N THR A 119 -7.00 -2.91 -0.89
CA THR A 119 -7.74 -3.64 -1.92
C THR A 119 -7.39 -3.09 -3.29
N ILE A 120 -7.65 -3.87 -4.34
CA ILE A 120 -7.63 -3.40 -5.71
C ILE A 120 -8.91 -3.85 -6.40
N THR A 121 -9.45 -3.04 -7.29
CA THR A 121 -10.46 -3.53 -8.23
C THR A 121 -9.75 -4.30 -9.33
N GLN A 122 -10.14 -5.55 -9.56
CA GLN A 122 -9.65 -6.35 -10.67
C GLN A 122 -10.31 -5.88 -11.98
N GLU A 123 -10.07 -4.63 -12.36
CA GLU A 123 -10.42 -4.15 -13.69
C GLU A 123 -9.38 -4.64 -14.72
N THR A 124 -9.76 -4.63 -15.99
CA THR A 124 -8.98 -5.11 -17.12
C THR A 124 -7.74 -4.25 -17.45
N THR A 125 -7.46 -3.23 -16.64
CA THR A 125 -6.33 -2.33 -16.83
C THR A 125 -5.07 -2.88 -16.15
N ASN A 126 -3.91 -2.69 -16.80
CA ASN A 126 -2.61 -3.10 -16.25
C ASN A 126 -2.22 -2.36 -14.96
N THR A 127 -2.94 -1.28 -14.63
CA THR A 127 -2.73 -0.45 -13.45
C THR A 127 -4.08 -0.12 -12.84
N THR A 128 -4.19 -0.24 -11.52
CA THR A 128 -5.40 0.05 -10.75
C THR A 128 -5.03 0.75 -9.44
N ALA A 129 -5.90 1.63 -8.93
CA ALA A 129 -5.65 2.32 -7.68
C ALA A 129 -5.68 1.34 -6.48
N ILE A 130 -4.83 1.56 -5.49
CA ILE A 130 -4.95 0.84 -4.22
C ILE A 130 -5.98 1.57 -3.37
N ALA A 131 -7.12 0.92 -3.18
CA ALA A 131 -8.21 1.42 -2.35
C ALA A 131 -8.13 0.82 -0.94
N LEU A 132 -8.95 1.35 -0.04
CA LEU A 132 -9.12 0.88 1.32
C LEU A 132 -10.60 0.54 1.58
N ARG A 133 -10.85 -0.69 2.04
CA ARG A 133 -12.19 -1.22 2.34
C ARG A 133 -12.24 -1.86 3.72
N GLU A 134 -13.40 -1.82 4.36
CA GLU A 134 -13.63 -2.60 5.57
C GLU A 134 -13.69 -4.10 5.23
N LEU A 135 -13.31 -4.95 6.19
CA LEU A 135 -13.62 -6.37 6.14
C LEU A 135 -15.14 -6.55 6.28
N GLY A 136 -15.84 -6.62 5.14
CA GLY A 136 -17.27 -6.95 5.07
C GLY A 136 -17.52 -8.46 5.08
N HIS A 137 -18.75 -8.87 4.77
CA HIS A 137 -19.10 -10.28 4.57
C HIS A 137 -18.47 -10.90 3.30
N ASP A 138 -18.05 -10.07 2.35
CA ASP A 138 -17.37 -10.50 1.13
C ASP A 138 -15.90 -10.09 1.16
N GLU A 139 -15.02 -11.03 1.53
CA GLU A 139 -13.57 -10.83 1.52
C GLU A 139 -12.93 -11.02 0.14
N SER A 140 -13.72 -11.25 -0.91
CA SER A 140 -13.17 -11.54 -2.25
C SER A 140 -12.36 -10.37 -2.82
N GLU A 141 -12.69 -9.13 -2.46
CA GLU A 141 -11.99 -7.91 -2.90
C GLU A 141 -10.71 -7.60 -2.11
N ILE A 142 -10.48 -8.29 -0.98
CA ILE A 142 -9.26 -8.09 -0.20
C ILE A 142 -8.12 -8.86 -0.85
N VAL A 143 -7.03 -8.13 -1.07
CA VAL A 143 -5.84 -8.65 -1.75
C VAL A 143 -4.85 -9.15 -0.70
N ASP A 144 -4.29 -10.33 -0.94
CA ASP A 144 -3.14 -10.80 -0.17
C ASP A 144 -1.86 -10.40 -0.93
N TRP A 145 -1.05 -9.60 -0.26
CA TRP A 145 0.18 -9.01 -0.78
C TRP A 145 1.40 -9.83 -0.39
N GLU A 146 2.37 -9.93 -1.29
CA GLU A 146 3.72 -10.34 -0.97
C GLU A 146 4.55 -9.10 -0.64
N ILE A 147 5.33 -9.17 0.44
CA ILE A 147 6.17 -8.08 0.94
C ILE A 147 7.62 -8.58 0.90
N GLU A 148 8.30 -8.29 -0.21
CA GLU A 148 9.62 -8.84 -0.54
C GLU A 148 10.73 -7.90 -0.09
N PHE A 149 11.56 -8.36 0.86
CA PHE A 149 12.70 -7.61 1.38
C PHE A 149 13.76 -7.36 0.30
N GLN A 150 14.21 -6.12 0.19
CA GLN A 150 15.25 -5.71 -0.76
C GLN A 150 16.57 -5.43 -0.04
N ARG A 151 16.54 -4.56 0.99
CA ARG A 151 17.73 -4.16 1.76
C ARG A 151 17.37 -3.50 3.10
N ASN A 152 18.36 -3.34 3.97
CA ASN A 152 18.20 -2.63 5.25
C ASN A 152 17.98 -1.12 5.05
N SER A 153 17.29 -0.48 5.99
CA SER A 153 17.35 0.97 6.18
C SER A 153 18.64 1.28 6.93
N GLU A 154 19.58 1.96 6.28
CA GLU A 154 20.81 2.44 6.91
C GLU A 154 20.53 3.59 7.90
#